data_AF-A0A2V9ZKF6-F1
#
_entry.id   AF-A0A2V9ZKF6-F1
#
_cell.length_a   1.000
_cell.length_b   1.000
_cell.length_c   1.000
_cell.angle_alpha   90.00
_cell.angle_beta   90.00
_cell.angle_gamma   90.00
#
_symmetry.space_group_name_H-M   'P 1'
#
loop_
_entity.id
_entity.type
_entity.pdbx_description
1 polymer ?
#
loop_
_entity_poly.entity_id
_entity_poly.type
_entity_poly.pdbx_seq_one_letter_code
_entity_poly.pdbx_strand_id
1 'polypeptide(L)' 'VDTTGNAYVTGSTTGSFPTTVGAYQTTYGGGGTGAFVTKLNALASPLYSTYLG' A
#
# COMPACT_ATOMS: atom_id res chain seq x y z
N VAL A 1 -0.36 2.80 13.92
CA VAL A 1 0.36 1.55 14.27
C VAL A 1 -0.63 0.65 14.99
N ASP A 2 -0.66 -0.65 14.69
CA ASP A 2 -1.55 -1.62 15.38
C ASP A 2 -0.95 -2.14 16.69
N THR A 3 -1.72 -2.96 17.43
CA THR A 3 -1.31 -3.54 18.73
C THR A 3 -0.12 -4.49 18.64
N THR A 4 0.23 -4.95 17.44
CA THR A 4 1.40 -5.81 17.18
C THR A 4 2.60 -5.02 16.66
N GLY A 5 2.51 -3.69 16.61
CA GLY A 5 3.60 -2.81 16.19
C GLY A 5 3.70 -2.63 14.68
N ASN A 6 2.71 -3.04 13.89
CA ASN A 6 2.75 -2.82 12.44
C ASN A 6 2.32 -1.38 12.10
N ALA A 7 3.07 -0.72 11.23
CA ALA A 7 2.73 0.60 10.71
C ALA A 7 1.86 0.49 9.45
N TYR A 8 0.98 1.48 9.27
CA TYR A 8 0.20 1.66 8.05
C TYR A 8 0.64 2.99 7.46
N VAL A 9 1.21 2.95 6.26
CA VAL A 9 1.75 4.12 5.56
C VAL A 9 0.90 4.35 4.33
N THR A 10 0.41 5.57 4.18
CA THR A 10 -0.35 6.00 3.01
C THR A 10 0.45 6.99 2.19
N GLY A 11 0.13 7.10 0.91
CA GLY A 11 0.72 8.12 0.06
C GLY A 11 0.04 8.19 -1.30
N SER A 12 0.59 9.09 -2.12
CA SER A 12 0.18 9.28 -3.51
C SER A 12 1.19 8.67 -4.46
N THR A 13 0.73 8.17 -5.60
CA THR A 13 1.54 7.53 -6.64
C THR A 13 0.93 7.77 -8.01
N THR A 14 1.76 7.77 -9.05
CA THR A 14 1.34 7.90 -10.44
C THR A 14 1.25 6.54 -11.16
N GLY A 15 1.35 5.43 -10.41
CA GLY A 15 1.14 4.06 -10.90
C GLY A 15 2.31 3.08 -10.76
N SER A 16 3.42 3.51 -10.15
CA SER A 16 4.64 2.69 -10.03
C SER A 16 4.84 2.08 -8.63
N PHE A 17 3.76 1.76 -7.92
CA PHE A 17 3.84 1.29 -6.53
C PHE A 17 3.66 -0.24 -6.43
N PRO A 18 4.46 -0.96 -5.61
CA PRO A 18 4.33 -2.40 -5.48
C PRO A 18 3.02 -2.77 -4.76
N THR A 19 2.38 -3.85 -5.20
CA THR A 19 1.16 -4.40 -4.58
C THR A 19 1.36 -5.86 -4.18
N THR A 20 0.60 -6.31 -3.18
CA THR A 20 0.59 -7.71 -2.77
C THR A 20 -0.32 -8.52 -3.69
N VAL A 21 0.08 -9.73 -4.07
CA VAL A 21 -0.78 -10.64 -4.84
C VAL A 21 -2.08 -10.89 -4.08
N GLY A 22 -3.22 -10.69 -4.75
CA GLY A 22 -4.55 -10.84 -4.12
C GLY A 22 -4.96 -9.66 -3.23
N ALA A 23 -4.21 -8.55 -3.23
CA ALA A 23 -4.64 -7.32 -2.59
C ALA A 23 -5.92 -6.77 -3.21
N TYR A 24 -6.58 -5.87 -2.47
CA TYR A 24 -7.83 -5.23 -2.86
C TYR A 24 -7.79 -4.62 -4.27
N GLN A 25 -6.72 -3.87 -4.58
CA GLN A 25 -6.48 -3.32 -5.91
C GLN A 25 -4.99 -3.47 -6.24
N THR A 26 -4.70 -4.37 -7.18
CA THR A 26 -3.33 -4.70 -7.61
C THR A 26 -2.87 -3.89 -8.82
N THR A 27 -3.81 -3.30 -9.55
CA THR A 27 -3.55 -2.47 -10.74
C THR A 27 -3.97 -1.04 -10.45
N TYR A 28 -3.11 -0.09 -10.84
CA TYR A 28 -3.37 1.34 -10.71
C TYR A 28 -4.64 1.74 -11.49
N GLY A 29 -5.54 2.49 -10.84
CA GLY A 29 -6.81 2.92 -11.44
C GLY A 29 -6.69 3.98 -12.54
N GLY A 30 -5.52 4.63 -12.68
CA GLY A 30 -5.31 5.71 -13.65
C GLY A 30 -5.61 7.10 -13.08
N GLY A 31 -5.83 8.10 -13.94
CA GLY A 31 -6.31 9.42 -13.51
C GLY A 31 -5.24 10.41 -12.99
N GLY A 32 -3.96 10.17 -13.26
CA GLY A 32 -2.86 11.10 -12.98
C GLY A 32 -2.21 10.91 -11.60
N THR A 33 -2.98 10.80 -10.52
CA THR A 33 -2.46 10.43 -9.20
C THR A 33 -3.48 9.58 -8.46
N GLY A 34 -3.05 8.42 -7.96
CA GLY A 34 -3.85 7.56 -7.09
C GLY A 34 -3.21 7.40 -5.73
N ALA A 35 -3.96 6.83 -4.79
CA ALA A 35 -3.50 6.59 -3.43
C ALA A 35 -3.04 5.13 -3.27
N PHE A 36 -2.18 4.91 -2.29
CA PHE A 36 -1.81 3.57 -1.83
C PHE A 36 -1.83 3.49 -0.31
N VAL A 37 -1.90 2.26 0.20
CA VAL A 37 -1.60 1.95 1.60
C VAL A 37 -0.70 0.73 1.68
N THR A 38 0.36 0.83 2.49
CA THR A 38 1.29 -0.26 2.81
C THR A 38 1.27 -0.54 4.31
N LYS A 39 1.11 -1.81 4.67
CA LYS A 39 1.36 -2.30 6.02
C LYS A 39 2.81 -2.76 6.13
N LEU A 40 3.55 -2.19 7.08
CA LEU A 40 4.92 -2.57 7.43
C LEU A 40 4.93 -3.27 8.78
N ASN A 41 5.74 -4.32 8.94
CA ASN A 41 6.00 -4.89 10.26
C ASN A 41 6.87 -3.96 11.12
N ALA A 42 7.08 -4.32 12.39
CA ALA A 42 7.92 -3.54 13.32
C ALA A 42 9.39 -3.40 12.86
N LEU A 43 9.84 -4.25 11.93
CA LEU A 43 11.18 -4.21 11.29
C LEU A 43 11.15 -3.50 9.93
N ALA A 44 10.11 -2.71 9.65
CA ALA A 44 9.91 -1.97 8.40
C ALA A 44 9.84 -2.84 7.13
N SER A 45 9.55 -4.13 7.24
CA SER A 45 9.34 -5.02 6.08
C SER A 45 7.87 -5.00 5.65
N PRO A 46 7.56 -4.92 4.34
CA PRO A 46 6.19 -4.88 3.86
C PRO A 46 5.47 -6.22 4.07
N LEU A 47 4.27 -6.14 4.64
CA LEU A 47 3.35 -7.27 4.84
C LEU A 47 2.19 -7.25 3.85
N TYR A 48 1.74 -6.06 3.46
CA TYR A 48 0.61 -5.87 2.56
C TYR A 48 0.72 -4.51 1.86
N SER A 49 0.35 -4.42 0.58
CA SER A 49 0.25 -3.17 -0.15
C SER A 49 -0.85 -3.22 -1.21
N THR A 50 -1.61 -2.13 -1.33
CA THR A 50 -2.70 -1.98 -2.30
C THR A 50 -2.83 -0.54 -2.79
N TYR A 51 -3.33 -0.37 -4.01
CA TYR A 51 -3.90 0.91 -4.45
C TYR A 51 -5.25 1.17 -3.77
N LEU A 52 -5.66 2.45 -3.78
CA LEU A 52 -6.93 2.96 -3.31
C LEU A 52 -7.46 3.96 -4.35
N GLY A 53 -8.20 3.48 -5.35
CA GLY A 53 -8.75 4.29 -6.44
C GLY A 53 -8.16 3.91 -7.78
#